data_AF-A0A2P5LF97-F1
#
_entry.id   AF-A0A2P5LF97-F1
#
_cell.length_a   1.000
_cell.length_b   1.000
_cell.length_c   1.000
_cell.angle_alpha   90.00
_cell.angle_beta   90.00
_cell.angle_gamma   90.00
#
_symmetry.space_group_name_H-M   'P 1'
#
loop_
_entity.id
_entity.type
_entity.pdbx_description
1 polymer ?
#
loop_
_entity_poly.entity_id
_entity_poly.type
_entity_poly.pdbx_seq_one_letter_code
_entity_poly.pdbx_strand_id
1 'polypeptide(L)' 'MQALAPIVIIPARLRSTRLPGKPLADIDGRPMIVHVWERACAAALGPVVVATDSP' A
#
# COMPACT_ATOMS: atom_id res chain seq x y z
N MET A 1 -7.83 -23.71 18.55
CA MET A 1 -7.92 -23.18 17.17
C MET A 1 -6.93 -22.03 17.06
N GLN A 2 -5.88 -22.14 16.24
CA GLN A 2 -5.08 -20.96 15.91
C GLN A 2 -5.92 -20.09 14.97
N ALA A 3 -6.09 -18.82 15.30
CA ALA A 3 -6.72 -17.88 14.40
C ALA A 3 -5.75 -17.63 13.24
N LEU A 4 -6.22 -17.83 12.00
CA LEU A 4 -5.47 -17.43 10.81
C LEU A 4 -5.40 -15.90 10.78
N ALA A 5 -4.18 -15.35 10.72
CA ALA A 5 -3.99 -13.92 10.53
C ALA A 5 -4.29 -13.55 9.06
N PRO A 6 -5.20 -12.61 8.77
CA PRO A 6 -5.44 -12.17 7.40
C PRO A 6 -4.22 -11.45 6.80
N ILE A 7 -4.07 -11.54 5.49
CA ILE A 7 -3.06 -10.80 4.73
C ILE A 7 -3.72 -9.53 4.18
N VAL A 8 -3.09 -8.38 4.38
CA VAL A 8 -3.50 -7.10 3.81
C VAL A 8 -2.75 -6.87 2.50
N ILE A 9 -3.48 -6.71 1.40
CA ILE A 9 -2.90 -6.44 0.08
C ILE A 9 -3.25 -5.02 -0.34
N ILE A 10 -2.23 -4.21 -0.65
CA ILE A 10 -2.36 -2.86 -1.18
C ILE A 10 -2.01 -2.86 -2.66
N PRO A 11 -2.99 -2.75 -3.58
CA PRO A 11 -2.71 -2.66 -5.00
C PRO A 11 -2.17 -1.27 -5.37
N ALA A 12 -1.01 -1.23 -6.03
CA ALA A 12 -0.33 -0.01 -6.46
C ALA A 12 0.10 -0.10 -7.93
N ARG A 13 -0.64 0.57 -8.82
CA ARG A 13 -0.31 0.66 -10.24
C ARG A 13 0.24 2.04 -10.60
N LEU A 14 1.35 2.09 -11.35
CA LEU A 14 1.92 3.38 -11.78
C LEU A 14 1.13 4.03 -12.92
N ARG A 15 0.51 3.22 -13.80
CA ARG A 15 -0.24 3.68 -14.98
C ARG A 15 -1.67 4.16 -14.66
N SER A 16 -1.82 5.03 -13.67
CA SER A 16 -3.09 5.70 -13.38
C SER A 16 -3.36 6.83 -14.38
N THR A 17 -4.54 6.87 -15.00
CA THR A 17 -4.92 7.90 -15.99
C THR A 17 -5.52 9.16 -15.35
N ARG A 18 -6.22 9.03 -14.22
CA ARG A 18 -6.84 10.18 -13.52
C ARG A 18 -5.84 10.97 -12.68
N LEU A 19 -4.88 10.28 -12.08
CA LEU A 19 -3.79 10.88 -11.32
C LEU A 19 -2.50 10.12 -11.66
N PRO A 20 -1.75 10.55 -12.67
CA PRO A 20 -0.51 9.91 -13.09
C PRO A 20 0.49 9.78 -11.95
N GLY A 21 1.16 8.62 -11.85
CA GLY A 21 2.16 8.38 -10.80
C GLY A 21 1.61 8.38 -9.38
N LYS A 22 0.28 8.26 -9.19
CA LYS A 22 -0.39 8.37 -7.88
C LYS A 22 0.32 7.67 -6.71
N PRO A 23 0.78 6.39 -6.81
CA PRO A 23 1.51 5.74 -5.71
C PRO A 23 2.76 6.50 -5.24
N LEU A 24 3.45 7.17 -6.18
CA LEU A 24 4.66 7.94 -5.95
C LEU A 24 4.42 9.44 -5.77
N ALA A 25 3.16 9.89 -5.77
CA ALA A 25 2.85 11.29 -5.52
C ALA A 25 3.36 11.70 -4.13
N ASP A 26 4.07 12.82 -4.05
CA ASP A 26 4.58 13.32 -2.78
C ASP A 26 3.44 13.82 -1.90
N ILE A 27 3.44 13.40 -0.64
CA ILE A 27 2.55 13.87 0.41
C ILE A 27 3.45 14.12 1.63
N ASP A 28 3.66 15.39 1.97
CA ASP A 28 4.51 15.82 3.08
C ASP A 28 5.91 15.18 3.08
N GLY A 29 6.57 15.15 1.93
CA GLY A 29 7.94 14.63 1.79
C GLY A 29 8.05 13.10 1.78
N ARG A 30 6.93 12.38 1.70
CA ARG A 30 6.90 10.92 1.55
C ARG A 30 5.93 10.49 0.44
N PRO A 31 6.24 9.44 -0.34
CA PRO A 31 5.34 8.92 -1.36
C PRO A 31 3.99 8.49 -0.76
N MET A 32 2.89 8.79 -1.45
CA MET A 32 1.52 8.42 -1.05
C MET A 32 1.41 6.96 -0.59
N ILE A 33 2.04 6.02 -1.31
CA ILE A 33 1.99 4.59 -0.97
C ILE A 33 2.58 4.26 0.40
N VAL A 34 3.60 5.02 0.85
CA VAL A 34 4.22 4.83 2.18
C VAL A 34 3.21 5.15 3.28
N HIS A 35 2.44 6.24 3.13
CA HIS A 35 1.39 6.59 4.10
C HIS A 35 0.33 5.50 4.20
N VAL A 36 -0.10 4.91 3.07
CA VAL A 36 -1.08 3.82 3.06
C VAL A 36 -0.51 2.56 3.73
N TRP A 37 0.74 2.21 3.41
CA TRP A 37 1.43 1.06 3.99
C TRP A 37 1.60 1.19 5.51
N GLU A 38 2.02 2.34 6.01
CA GLU A 38 2.16 2.61 7.45
C GLU A 38 0.83 2.44 8.20
N ARG A 39 -0.27 2.94 7.62
CA ARG A 39 -1.61 2.78 8.21
C ARG A 39 -2.09 1.34 8.20
N ALA A 40 -1.80 0.59 7.14
CA ALA A 40 -2.10 -0.83 7.08
C ALA A 40 -1.32 -1.64 8.13
N CYS A 41 -0.04 -1.33 8.32
CA CYS A 41 0.78 -1.95 9.38
C CYS A 41 0.24 -1.61 10.77
N ALA A 42 -0.16 -0.36 11.01
CA ALA A 42 -0.72 0.08 12.30
C ALA A 42 -2.05 -0.61 12.66
N ALA A 43 -2.79 -1.15 11.67
CA ALA A 43 -4.03 -1.88 11.91
C ALA A 43 -3.81 -3.26 12.58
N ALA A 44 -2.57 -3.78 12.58
CA ALA A 44 -2.18 -5.02 13.25
C ALA A 44 -3.04 -6.25 12.87
N LEU A 45 -3.53 -6.30 11.63
CA LEU A 45 -4.39 -7.39 11.14
C LEU A 45 -3.58 -8.60 10.65
N GLY A 46 -2.31 -8.43 10.33
CA GLY A 46 -1.42 -9.47 9.83
C GLY A 46 -0.40 -8.92 8.83
N PRO A 47 0.22 -9.77 7.99
CA PRO A 47 1.21 -9.34 7.01
C PRO A 47 0.62 -8.32 6.02
N VAL A 48 1.40 -7.28 5.70
CA VAL A 48 1.02 -6.24 4.72
C VAL A 48 1.92 -6.34 3.51
N VAL A 49 1.32 -6.44 2.33
CA VAL A 49 2.03 -6.56 1.04
C VAL A 49 1.53 -5.48 0.08
N VAL A 50 2.46 -4.78 -0.57
CA VAL A 50 2.14 -3.90 -1.70
C VAL A 50 2.31 -4.68 -2.98
N ALA A 51 1.24 -4.84 -3.75
CA ALA A 51 1.25 -5.53 -5.04
C ALA A 51 1.31 -4.49 -6.16
N THR A 52 2.38 -4.52 -6.95
CA THR A 52 2.61 -3.55 -8.03
C THR A 52 2.86 -4.24 -9.38
N ASP A 53 2.52 -3.53 -10.45
CA ASP A 53 2.72 -3.95 -11.84
C ASP A 53 4.08 -3.50 -12.41
N SER A 54 4.86 -2.78 -11.61
CA SER A 54 6.10 -2.12 -12.00
C SER A 54 7.24 -2.55 -11.08
N PRO A 55 8.46 -2.83 -11.59
CA PRO A 55 9.62 -3.15 -10.77
C PRO A 55 10.02 -2.03 -9.79
#